data_AF-T0M0T9-F1
#
_entry.id   AF-T0M0T9-F1
#
_cell.length_a   1.000
_cell.length_b   1.000
_cell.length_c   1.000
_cell.angle_alpha   90.00
_cell.angle_beta   90.00
_cell.angle_gamma   90.00
#
_symmetry.space_group_name_H-M   'P 1'
#
loop_
_entity.id
_entity.type
_entity.pdbx_description
1 polymer ?
#
loop_
_entity_poly.entity_id
_entity_poly.type
_entity_poly.pdbx_seq_one_letter_code
_entity_poly.pdbx_strand_id
1 'polypeptide(L)'
;MDSKKYTKGYKAQVNKYLKENFWNRNIESRAELSRIILGARTQYIRTVARVYLNFLEENELLSGEDADYFRRAIPSRKTSPDGFMPSDDKVNEIYRKIDNETMKTAFSVLAMSGIRIMELVKMMKEFDRERLIVNQNLAKYPLNYFRGHKKGILRIHA
;
A
#
# COMPACT_ATOMS: atom_id res chain seq x y z
N MET A 1 -17.61 -5.10 15.17
CA MET A 1 -16.46 -5.46 14.32
C MET A 1 -16.14 -4.29 13.41
N ASP A 2 -14.97 -3.66 13.59
CA ASP A 2 -14.51 -2.59 12.70
C ASP A 2 -14.19 -3.17 11.32
N SER A 3 -15.13 -3.06 10.39
CA SER A 3 -14.87 -3.40 8.98
C SER A 3 -13.63 -2.63 8.52
N LYS A 4 -12.62 -3.33 7.97
CA LYS A 4 -11.47 -2.68 7.34
C LYS A 4 -12.00 -1.67 6.32
N LYS A 5 -11.82 -0.37 6.58
CA LYS A 5 -12.25 0.69 5.65
C LYS A 5 -11.36 0.67 4.40
N TYR A 6 -11.75 -0.15 3.43
CA TYR A 6 -11.15 -0.15 2.11
C TYR A 6 -11.48 1.15 1.36
N THR A 7 -10.51 1.68 0.61
CA THR A 7 -10.71 2.88 -0.20
C THR A 7 -11.78 2.65 -1.29
N LYS A 8 -12.46 3.72 -1.71
CA LYS A 8 -13.51 3.64 -2.75
C LYS A 8 -12.99 3.01 -4.05
N GLY A 9 -11.76 3.35 -4.46
CA GLY A 9 -11.10 2.77 -5.63
C GLY A 9 -10.79 1.28 -5.47
N TYR A 10 -10.37 0.85 -4.27
CA TYR A 10 -10.14 -0.57 -4.00
C TYR A 10 -11.44 -1.37 -4.07
N LYS A 11 -12.53 -0.86 -3.48
CA LYS A 11 -13.86 -1.49 -3.57
C LYS A 11 -14.34 -1.61 -5.02
N ALA A 12 -14.15 -0.58 -5.83
CA ALA A 12 -14.52 -0.61 -7.24
C ALA A 12 -13.73 -1.65 -8.04
N GLN A 13 -12.42 -1.76 -7.81
CA GLN A 13 -11.58 -2.79 -8.44
C GLN A 13 -12.00 -4.20 -8.01
N VAL A 14 -12.16 -4.41 -6.70
CA VAL A 14 -12.61 -5.71 -6.17
C VAL A 14 -13.96 -6.09 -6.78
N ASN A 15 -14.93 -5.19 -6.80
CA ASN A 15 -16.25 -5.46 -7.40
C ASN A 15 -16.17 -5.78 -8.89
N LYS A 16 -15.33 -5.07 -9.65
CA LYS A 16 -15.12 -5.34 -11.08
C LYS A 16 -14.63 -6.78 -11.30
N TYR A 17 -13.55 -7.15 -10.62
CA TYR A 17 -12.93 -8.46 -10.82
C TYR A 17 -13.72 -9.61 -10.17
N LEU A 18 -14.44 -9.36 -9.08
CA LEU A 18 -15.42 -10.31 -8.53
C LEU A 18 -16.51 -10.58 -9.57
N LYS A 19 -17.10 -9.54 -10.16
CA LYS A 19 -18.12 -9.69 -11.22
C LYS A 19 -17.61 -10.48 -12.42
N GLU A 20 -16.42 -10.16 -12.90
CA GLU A 20 -15.85 -10.77 -14.10
C GLU A 20 -15.36 -12.21 -13.87
N ASN A 21 -14.90 -12.58 -12.67
CA ASN A 21 -14.21 -13.86 -12.44
C ASN A 21 -14.93 -14.81 -11.46
N PHE A 22 -15.79 -14.29 -10.58
CA PHE A 22 -16.40 -15.05 -9.48
C PHE A 22 -17.93 -15.02 -9.51
N TRP A 23 -18.58 -13.94 -9.96
CA TRP A 23 -20.04 -13.74 -9.82
C TRP A 23 -20.90 -14.68 -10.68
N ASN A 24 -20.42 -15.09 -11.86
CA ASN A 24 -21.13 -16.03 -12.72
C ASN A 24 -20.75 -17.50 -12.45
N ARG A 25 -20.02 -17.79 -11.37
CA ARG A 25 -19.61 -19.15 -11.01
C ARG A 25 -20.23 -19.49 -9.66
N ASN A 26 -21.12 -20.48 -9.65
CA ASN A 26 -21.58 -21.09 -8.41
C ASN A 26 -20.44 -21.95 -7.86
N ILE A 27 -19.63 -21.38 -6.97
CA ILE A 27 -18.55 -22.12 -6.31
C ILE A 27 -19.17 -22.97 -5.21
N GLU A 28 -19.61 -24.17 -5.57
CA GLU A 28 -20.32 -25.07 -4.64
C GLU A 28 -19.40 -26.10 -3.98
N SER A 29 -18.12 -26.16 -4.40
CA SER A 29 -17.17 -27.16 -3.90
C SER A 29 -15.77 -26.62 -3.64
N ARG A 30 -15.09 -27.25 -2.68
CA ARG A 30 -13.67 -27.04 -2.39
C ARG A 30 -12.77 -27.27 -3.61
N ALA A 31 -13.14 -28.21 -4.49
CA ALA A 31 -12.44 -28.51 -5.72
C ALA A 31 -12.54 -27.36 -6.74
N GLU A 32 -13.71 -26.75 -6.86
CA GLU A 32 -13.91 -25.60 -7.74
C GLU A 32 -13.19 -24.36 -7.23
N LEU A 33 -13.25 -24.10 -5.92
CA LEU A 33 -12.47 -23.03 -5.29
C LEU A 33 -10.98 -23.22 -5.56
N SER A 34 -10.46 -24.44 -5.37
CA SER A 34 -9.06 -24.77 -5.70
C SER A 34 -8.71 -24.44 -7.15
N ARG A 35 -9.59 -24.79 -8.10
CA ARG A 35 -9.39 -24.55 -9.53
C ARG A 35 -9.29 -23.05 -9.84
N ILE A 36 -10.15 -22.23 -9.23
CA ILE A 36 -10.15 -20.78 -9.42
C ILE A 36 -8.89 -20.14 -8.81
N ILE A 37 -8.54 -20.55 -7.59
CA ILE A 37 -7.38 -20.04 -6.86
C ILE A 37 -6.07 -20.37 -7.60
N LEU A 38 -5.89 -21.63 -8.01
CA LEU A 38 -4.71 -22.09 -8.73
C LEU A 38 -4.65 -21.53 -10.17
N GLY A 39 -5.81 -21.29 -10.78
CA GLY A 39 -5.95 -20.66 -12.09
C GLY A 39 -5.67 -19.15 -12.11
N ALA A 40 -5.42 -18.51 -10.95
CA ALA A 40 -5.21 -17.07 -10.84
C ALA A 40 -3.87 -16.60 -11.46
N ARG A 41 -3.92 -16.28 -12.77
CA ARG A 41 -2.74 -15.86 -13.55
C ARG A 41 -2.32 -14.40 -13.30
N THR A 42 -3.27 -13.52 -12.99
CA THR A 42 -2.99 -12.08 -12.81
C THR A 42 -2.96 -11.67 -11.35
N GLN A 43 -2.20 -10.62 -11.04
CA GLN A 43 -2.13 -10.05 -9.69
C GLN A 43 -3.50 -9.56 -9.19
N TYR A 44 -4.37 -9.09 -10.10
CA TYR A 44 -5.72 -8.64 -9.77
C TYR A 44 -6.60 -9.80 -9.30
N ILE A 45 -6.61 -10.91 -10.05
CA ILE A 45 -7.37 -12.11 -9.68
C ILE A 45 -6.86 -12.69 -8.34
N ARG A 46 -5.54 -12.71 -8.13
CA ARG A 46 -4.94 -13.14 -6.85
C ARG A 46 -5.37 -12.24 -5.68
N THR A 47 -5.48 -10.94 -5.90
CA THR A 47 -5.92 -9.99 -4.87
C THR A 47 -7.38 -10.23 -4.52
N VAL A 48 -8.23 -10.44 -5.53
CA VAL A 48 -9.66 -10.69 -5.36
C VAL A 48 -9.92 -12.02 -4.70
N ALA A 49 -9.19 -13.07 -5.08
CA ALA A 49 -9.20 -14.36 -4.43
C ALA A 49 -8.93 -14.27 -2.91
N ARG A 50 -7.93 -13.48 -2.50
CA ARG A 50 -7.65 -13.26 -1.07
C ARG A 50 -8.79 -12.54 -0.36
N VAL A 51 -9.41 -11.55 -1.00
CA VAL A 51 -10.57 -10.83 -0.42
C VAL A 51 -11.76 -11.77 -0.27
N TYR A 52 -12.01 -12.62 -1.27
CA TYR A 52 -13.08 -13.61 -1.23
C TYR A 52 -12.86 -14.64 -0.13
N LEU A 53 -11.64 -15.16 0.04
CA LEU A 53 -11.31 -16.07 1.15
C LEU A 53 -11.52 -15.42 2.52
N ASN A 54 -11.11 -14.15 2.69
CA ASN A 54 -11.37 -13.43 3.93
C ASN A 54 -12.88 -13.26 4.17
N PHE A 55 -13.66 -12.97 3.14
CA PHE A 55 -15.11 -12.89 3.25
C PHE A 55 -15.72 -14.23 3.70
N LEU A 56 -15.30 -15.35 3.09
CA LEU A 56 -15.78 -16.67 3.48
C LEU A 56 -15.42 -17.02 4.93
N GLU A 57 -14.18 -16.71 5.35
CA GLU A 57 -13.69 -16.92 6.72
C GLU A 57 -14.43 -16.03 7.73
N GLU A 58 -14.60 -14.73 7.45
CA GLU A 58 -15.30 -13.76 8.31
C GLU A 58 -16.79 -14.07 8.49
N ASN A 59 -17.40 -14.78 7.54
CA ASN A 59 -18.81 -15.20 7.59
C ASN A 59 -18.97 -16.68 7.97
N GLU A 60 -17.92 -17.33 8.46
CA GLU A 60 -17.94 -18.75 8.91
C GLU A 60 -18.36 -19.75 7.82
N LEU A 61 -18.27 -19.35 6.55
CA LEU A 61 -18.53 -20.20 5.36
C LEU A 61 -17.31 -21.07 5.02
N LEU A 62 -16.16 -20.77 5.61
CA LEU A 62 -14.91 -21.49 5.45
C LEU A 62 -14.16 -21.50 6.78
N SER A 63 -13.62 -22.65 7.18
CA SER A 63 -12.79 -22.74 8.39
C SER A 63 -11.52 -21.91 8.24
N GLY A 64 -10.97 -21.43 9.37
CA GLY A 64 -9.69 -20.70 9.35
C GLY A 64 -8.54 -21.53 8.78
N GLU A 65 -8.53 -22.85 9.04
CA GLU A 65 -7.53 -23.78 8.50
C GLU A 65 -7.63 -23.90 6.97
N ASP A 66 -8.84 -24.02 6.43
CA ASP A 66 -9.06 -24.06 4.98
C ASP A 66 -8.71 -22.72 4.31
N ALA A 67 -9.11 -21.61 4.92
CA ALA A 67 -8.77 -20.27 4.44
C ALA A 67 -7.25 -20.09 4.35
N ASP A 68 -6.51 -20.52 5.37
CA ASP A 68 -5.05 -20.51 5.41
C ASP A 68 -4.43 -21.39 4.32
N TYR A 69 -4.96 -22.60 4.13
CA TYR A 69 -4.53 -23.51 3.06
C TYR A 69 -4.61 -22.83 1.68
N PHE A 70 -5.75 -22.21 1.36
CA PHE A 70 -5.93 -21.51 0.08
C PHE A 70 -5.07 -20.25 -0.02
N ARG A 71 -4.91 -19.48 1.05
CA ARG A 71 -4.09 -18.27 1.06
C ARG A 71 -2.61 -18.55 0.80
N ARG A 72 -2.11 -19.72 1.23
CA ARG A 72 -0.74 -20.20 0.94
C ARG A 72 -0.56 -20.61 -0.53
N ALA A 73 -1.60 -21.16 -1.15
CA ALA A 73 -1.58 -21.55 -2.56
C ALA A 73 -1.55 -20.34 -3.52
N ILE A 74 -2.07 -19.19 -3.11
CA ILE A 74 -2.01 -17.95 -3.91
C ILE A 74 -0.57 -17.42 -3.90
N PRO A 75 0.10 -17.28 -5.06
CA PRO A 75 1.45 -16.75 -5.09
C PRO A 75 1.50 -15.32 -4.53
N SER A 76 2.46 -15.07 -3.64
CA SER A 76 2.76 -13.71 -3.18
C SER A 76 3.21 -12.84 -4.35
N ARG A 77 2.88 -11.54 -4.28
CA ARG A 77 3.39 -10.57 -5.25
C ARG A 77 4.91 -10.50 -5.09
N LYS A 78 5.66 -11.03 -6.06
CA LYS A 78 7.09 -10.74 -6.17
C LYS A 78 7.22 -9.30 -6.64
N THR A 79 7.66 -8.42 -5.75
CA THR A 79 8.21 -7.13 -6.14
C THR A 79 9.70 -7.36 -6.32
N SER A 80 10.20 -7.26 -7.55
CA SER A 80 11.64 -7.14 -7.81
C SER A 80 11.93 -5.65 -7.92
N PRO A 81 12.21 -4.94 -6.82
CA PRO A 81 12.75 -3.60 -6.94
C PRO A 81 14.05 -3.69 -7.75
N ASP A 82 14.22 -2.79 -8.71
CA ASP A 82 15.42 -2.68 -9.55
C ASP A 82 16.66 -2.29 -8.73
N GLY A 83 16.48 -1.89 -7.47
CA GLY A 83 17.56 -1.47 -6.58
C GLY A 83 18.24 -0.19 -7.05
N PHE A 84 17.63 0.54 -7.99
CA PHE A 84 18.23 1.73 -8.56
C PHE A 84 18.37 2.81 -7.49
N MET A 85 19.62 3.20 -7.23
CA MET A 85 19.97 4.30 -6.34
C MET A 85 20.62 5.40 -7.18
N PRO A 86 20.00 6.57 -7.33
CA PRO A 86 20.59 7.67 -8.09
C PRO A 86 21.85 8.19 -7.40
N SER A 87 22.82 8.67 -8.19
CA SER A 87 23.98 9.39 -7.65
C SER A 87 23.61 10.79 -7.17
N ASP A 88 24.40 11.34 -6.26
CA ASP A 88 24.22 12.71 -5.74
C ASP A 88 24.21 13.75 -6.87
N ASP A 89 25.08 13.60 -7.87
CA ASP A 89 25.10 14.46 -9.06
C ASP A 89 23.77 14.42 -9.80
N LYS A 90 23.15 13.24 -9.92
CA LYS A 90 21.87 13.10 -10.60
C LYS A 90 20.73 13.73 -9.81
N VAL A 91 20.76 13.59 -8.48
CA VAL A 91 19.80 14.24 -7.58
C VAL A 91 19.92 15.76 -7.69
N ASN A 92 21.14 16.29 -7.67
CA ASN A 92 21.42 17.72 -7.81
C ASN A 92 21.01 18.27 -9.18
N GLU A 93 21.29 17.53 -10.25
CA GLU A 93 20.86 17.90 -11.61
C GLU A 93 19.33 18.03 -11.70
N ILE A 94 18.59 17.05 -11.16
CA ILE A 94 17.13 17.08 -11.16
C ILE A 94 16.62 18.23 -10.30
N TYR A 95 17.18 18.43 -9.11
CA TYR A 95 16.78 19.51 -8.21
C TYR A 95 16.88 20.90 -8.87
N ARG A 96 17.96 21.15 -9.61
CA ARG A 96 18.18 22.43 -10.33
C ARG A 96 17.21 22.67 -11.47
N LYS A 97 16.58 21.63 -12.02
CA LYS A 97 15.59 21.71 -13.11
C LYS A 97 14.17 21.96 -12.63
N ILE A 98 13.92 21.91 -11.32
CA ILE A 98 12.59 22.17 -10.77
C ILE A 98 12.43 23.68 -10.64
N ASP A 99 11.50 24.30 -11.36
CA ASP A 99 11.28 25.76 -11.26
C ASP A 99 10.34 26.14 -10.11
N ASN A 100 9.44 25.23 -9.73
CA ASN A 100 8.45 25.48 -8.69
C ASN A 100 9.04 25.26 -7.28
N GLU A 101 9.11 26.30 -6.47
CA GLU A 101 9.68 26.26 -5.10
C GLU A 101 8.97 25.27 -4.16
N THR A 102 7.66 25.09 -4.31
CA THR A 102 6.91 24.07 -3.54
C THR A 102 7.37 22.67 -3.92
N MET A 103 7.58 22.42 -5.22
CA MET A 103 8.09 21.15 -5.73
C MET A 103 9.56 20.93 -5.37
N LYS A 104 10.38 21.99 -5.32
CA LYS A 104 11.75 21.90 -4.80
C LYS A 104 11.74 21.46 -3.35
N THR A 105 10.93 22.10 -2.51
CA THR A 105 10.78 21.75 -1.09
C THR A 105 10.33 20.30 -0.93
N ALA A 106 9.31 19.89 -1.68
CA ALA A 106 8.84 18.51 -1.72
C ALA A 106 9.96 17.52 -2.10
N PHE A 107 10.72 17.84 -3.14
CA PHE A 107 11.83 17.02 -3.61
C PHE A 107 12.93 16.88 -2.55
N SER A 108 13.35 18.00 -1.92
CA SER A 108 14.36 17.98 -0.86
C SER A 108 13.91 17.11 0.31
N VAL A 109 12.66 17.24 0.75
CA VAL A 109 12.13 16.40 1.83
C VAL A 109 12.15 14.92 1.44
N LEU A 110 11.74 14.56 0.21
CA LEU A 110 11.80 13.17 -0.27
C LEU A 110 13.22 12.63 -0.27
N ALA A 111 14.15 13.38 -0.86
CA ALA A 111 15.55 12.98 -1.00
C ALA A 111 16.23 12.79 0.36
N MET A 112 15.99 13.69 1.32
CA MET A 112 16.67 13.67 2.62
C MET A 112 16.04 12.71 3.64
N SER A 113 14.73 12.43 3.54
CA SER A 113 14.03 11.63 4.55
C SER A 113 13.63 10.22 4.12
N GLY A 114 13.58 9.95 2.81
CA GLY A 114 13.02 8.71 2.29
C GLY A 114 11.52 8.51 2.61
N ILE A 115 10.81 9.60 2.94
CA ILE A 115 9.37 9.53 3.23
C ILE A 115 8.59 9.13 1.97
N ARG A 116 7.46 8.43 2.12
CA ARG A 116 6.59 8.12 0.98
C ARG A 116 5.86 9.39 0.52
N ILE A 117 5.68 9.55 -0.79
CA ILE A 117 5.04 10.73 -1.39
C ILE A 117 3.67 11.07 -0.80
N MET A 118 2.84 10.07 -0.48
CA MET A 118 1.52 10.29 0.14
C MET A 118 1.62 10.96 1.53
N GLU A 119 2.65 10.58 2.29
CA GLU A 119 2.93 11.12 3.62
C GLU A 119 3.43 12.55 3.52
N LEU A 120 4.30 12.81 2.54
CA LEU A 120 4.78 14.15 2.22
C LEU A 120 3.62 15.07 1.87
N VAL A 121 2.76 14.66 0.92
CA VAL A 121 1.62 15.47 0.48
C VAL A 121 0.72 15.81 1.66
N LYS A 122 0.48 14.85 2.57
CA LYS A 122 -0.27 15.12 3.79
C LYS A 122 0.45 16.10 4.71
N MET A 123 1.74 15.86 4.96
CA MET A 123 2.58 16.71 5.81
C MET A 123 2.59 18.17 5.32
N MET A 124 2.75 18.40 4.02
CA MET A 124 2.76 19.73 3.44
C MET A 124 1.40 20.42 3.50
N LYS A 125 0.29 19.66 3.37
CA LYS A 125 -1.08 20.20 3.48
C LYS A 125 -1.46 20.56 4.91
N GLU A 126 -1.02 19.76 5.88
CA GLU A 126 -1.34 19.88 7.30
C GLU A 126 -0.11 20.36 8.10
N PHE A 127 0.77 21.13 7.46
CA PHE A 127 2.03 21.55 8.08
C PHE A 127 1.74 22.55 9.19
N ASP A 128 2.25 22.22 10.38
CA ASP A 128 2.13 23.04 11.58
C ASP A 128 3.51 23.17 12.21
N ARG A 129 4.00 24.41 12.26
CA ARG A 129 5.34 24.72 12.74
C ARG A 129 5.56 24.33 14.20
N GLU A 130 4.51 24.35 15.04
CA GLU A 130 4.63 23.99 16.47
C GLU A 130 4.92 22.50 16.67
N ARG A 131 4.58 21.67 15.67
CA ARG A 131 4.82 20.22 15.69
C ARG A 131 6.20 19.84 15.16
N LEU A 132 6.94 20.80 14.59
CA LEU A 132 8.29 20.57 14.10
C LEU A 132 9.27 20.54 15.27
N ILE A 133 9.89 19.38 15.49
CA ILE A 133 10.90 19.19 16.53
C ILE A 133 12.27 19.27 15.87
N VAL A 134 13.03 20.31 16.16
CA VAL A 134 14.39 20.50 15.64
C VAL A 134 15.39 20.33 16.77
N ASN A 135 16.23 19.29 16.67
CA ASN A 135 17.32 19.04 17.61
C ASN A 135 18.64 19.02 16.84
N GLN A 136 19.46 20.06 16.99
CA GLN A 136 20.76 20.20 16.32
C GLN A 136 20.63 19.93 14.80
N ASN A 137 21.10 18.77 14.36
CA ASN A 137 21.16 18.33 12.97
C ASN A 137 20.01 17.37 12.59
N LEU A 138 18.93 17.35 13.37
CA LEU A 138 17.81 16.44 13.14
C LEU A 138 16.48 17.15 13.31
N ALA A 139 15.74 17.26 12.21
CA ALA A 139 14.35 17.69 12.21
C ALA A 139 13.42 16.47 12.21
N LYS A 140 12.41 16.48 13.08
CA LYS A 140 11.37 15.46 13.16
C LYS A 140 10.00 16.11 13.02
N TYR A 141 9.13 15.47 12.24
CA TYR A 141 7.73 15.87 12.14
C TYR A 141 6.83 14.64 12.40
N PRO A 142 6.06 14.62 13.50
CA PRO A 142 5.17 13.52 13.80
C PRO A 142 3.95 13.59 12.89
N LEU A 143 3.79 12.59 12.03
CA LEU A 143 2.56 12.40 11.27
C LEU A 143 1.61 11.63 12.19
N ASN A 144 0.82 12.37 12.96
CA ASN A 144 -0.15 11.85 13.95
C ASN A 144 -1.29 11.08 13.27
N TYR A 145 -0.97 10.03 12.52
CA TYR A 145 -1.94 9.11 11.99
C TYR A 145 -1.34 7.72 11.86
N PHE A 146 -2.22 6.73 11.98
CA PHE A 146 -1.88 5.33 11.86
C PHE A 146 -2.19 4.85 10.45
N ARG A 147 -1.18 4.32 9.76
CA ARG A 147 -1.42 3.50 8.56
C ARG A 147 -1.48 2.04 9.00
N GLY A 148 -2.65 1.58 9.41
CA GLY A 148 -2.80 0.27 10.08
C GLY A 148 -2.16 0.30 11.47
N HIS A 149 -1.24 -0.62 11.77
CA HIS A 149 -0.53 -0.66 13.07
C HIS A 149 0.76 0.18 13.13
N LYS A 150 1.16 0.87 12.04
CA LYS A 150 2.43 1.62 11.98
C LYS A 150 2.20 3.13 12.14
N LYS A 151 2.88 3.74 13.11
CA LYS A 151 2.97 5.20 13.28
C LYS A 151 3.94 5.77 12.24
N GLY A 152 3.50 6.78 11.49
CA GLY A 152 4.38 7.53 10.57
C GLY A 152 5.18 8.58 11.33
N ILE A 153 6.51 8.60 11.18
CA ILE A 153 7.37 9.65 11.72
C ILE A 153 8.29 10.09 10.58
N LEU A 154 8.29 11.39 10.25
CA LEU A 154 9.27 11.98 9.37
C LEU A 154 10.55 12.29 10.16
N ARG A 155 11.70 11.91 9.61
CA ARG A 155 13.03 12.27 10.12
C ARG A 155 13.85 12.82 8.97
N ILE A 156 14.42 14.01 9.14
CA ILE A 156 15.34 14.64 8.20
C ILE A 156 16.63 14.91 8.97
N HIS A 157 17.74 14.36 8.49
CA HIS A 157 19.07 14.76 8.94
C HIS A 157 19.46 16.03 8.19
N ALA A 158 19.76 17.10 8.93
CA ALA A 158 20.20 18.39 8.39
C ALA A 158 21.72 18.50 8.47
#